data_AF-A0A6C9EHG6-F1
#
_entry.id   AF-A0A6C9EHG6-F1
#
_cell.length_a   1.000
_cell.length_b   1.000
_cell.length_c   1.000
_cell.angle_alpha   90.00
_cell.angle_beta   90.00
_cell.angle_gamma   90.00
#
_symmetry.space_group_name_H-M   'P 1'
#
loop_
_entity.id
_entity.type
_entity.pdbx_description
1 polymer ?
#
loop_
_entity_poly.entity_id
_entity_poly.type
_entity_poly.pdbx_seq_one_letter_code
_entity_poly.pdbx_strand_id
1 'polypeptide(L)'
;VKNGAWDITGAEQTFYDQLDKMNDDGYSNDIDRAKGTKTSAEVKAEASKFIQQYFGVELEDKNVRSQLFPNTSSAKSAGNTQLSYQIDVKALAQHFVNYWISHEAQYPHLKSWVIQQIEDTGVGDAEGEYRQALDNVRNWDFGTDEEPDMPTITVDLNYGRKRLMNSIAISVSGKDEYGDSYKGSLSLTLSQQNAVSVDDPDLTDTVSKAKDNNELDLS
;
A
#
# COMPACT_ATOMS: atom_id res chain seq x y z
N VAL A 1 0.98 1.02 11.73
CA VAL A 1 2.25 0.65 12.37
C VAL A 1 2.08 0.93 13.85
N LYS A 2 2.23 -0.08 14.70
CA LYS A 2 2.00 0.00 16.14
C LYS A 2 3.31 -0.34 16.87
N ASN A 3 3.71 0.47 17.84
CA ASN A 3 4.99 0.33 18.56
C ASN A 3 6.23 0.17 17.65
N GLY A 4 6.29 0.89 16.53
CA GLY A 4 7.40 0.81 15.57
C GLY A 4 7.39 -0.44 14.68
N ALA A 5 6.35 -1.27 14.74
CA ALA A 5 6.22 -2.47 13.91
C ALA A 5 4.95 -2.43 13.05
N TRP A 6 4.98 -3.12 11.90
CA TRP A 6 3.79 -3.31 11.07
C TRP A 6 2.76 -4.17 11.82
N ASP A 7 1.62 -3.58 12.18
CA ASP A 7 0.52 -4.25 12.90
C ASP A 7 -0.40 -4.97 11.91
N ILE A 8 0.06 -6.12 11.43
CA ILE A 8 -0.60 -6.87 10.36
C ILE A 8 -1.86 -7.56 10.91
N THR A 9 -1.84 -8.00 12.17
CA THR A 9 -3.02 -8.54 12.84
C THR A 9 -4.11 -7.47 13.00
N GLY A 10 -3.75 -6.26 13.43
CA GLY A 10 -4.70 -5.15 13.52
C GLY A 10 -5.23 -4.72 12.15
N ALA A 11 -4.40 -4.72 11.11
CA ALA A 11 -4.81 -4.43 9.74
C ALA A 11 -5.80 -5.47 9.19
N GLU A 12 -5.51 -6.76 9.39
CA GLU A 12 -6.39 -7.87 9.02
C GLU A 12 -7.75 -7.77 9.74
N GLN A 13 -7.73 -7.51 11.05
CA GLN A 13 -8.95 -7.35 11.82
C GLN A 13 -9.77 -6.15 11.32
N THR A 14 -9.11 -5.02 11.05
CA THR A 14 -9.77 -3.85 10.47
C THR A 14 -10.41 -4.18 9.12
N PHE A 15 -9.71 -4.92 8.25
CA PHE A 15 -10.23 -5.33 6.95
C PHE A 15 -11.51 -6.17 7.10
N TYR A 16 -11.50 -7.21 7.92
CA TYR A 16 -12.68 -8.05 8.14
C TYR A 16 -13.82 -7.30 8.84
N ASP A 17 -13.52 -6.44 9.82
CA ASP A 17 -14.52 -5.60 10.50
C ASP A 17 -15.21 -4.61 9.53
N GLN A 18 -14.50 -4.12 8.50
CA GLN A 18 -15.10 -3.27 7.46
C GLN A 18 -15.89 -4.09 6.45
N LEU A 19 -15.38 -5.27 6.03
CA LEU A 19 -16.13 -6.19 5.18
C LEU A 19 -17.46 -6.61 5.82
N ASP A 20 -17.50 -6.84 7.14
CA ASP A 20 -18.74 -7.16 7.86
C ASP A 20 -19.76 -6.02 7.84
N LYS A 21 -19.30 -4.76 7.73
CA LYS A 21 -20.17 -3.58 7.64
C LYS A 21 -20.69 -3.32 6.23
N MET A 22 -20.03 -3.84 5.20
CA MET A 22 -20.35 -3.63 3.78
C MET A 22 -21.43 -4.59 3.25
N ASN A 23 -22.30 -5.10 4.12
CA ASN A 23 -23.29 -6.13 3.79
C ASN A 23 -24.50 -5.57 3.01
N ASP A 24 -24.23 -5.00 1.83
CA ASP A 24 -25.21 -4.52 0.86
C ASP A 24 -25.37 -5.58 -0.25
N ASP A 25 -26.61 -5.80 -0.70
CA ASP A 25 -27.02 -6.99 -1.47
C ASP A 25 -26.23 -7.19 -2.79
N GLY A 26 -25.68 -6.10 -3.35
CA GLY A 26 -24.96 -6.09 -4.63
C GLY A 26 -23.56 -6.70 -4.63
N TYR A 27 -22.89 -6.82 -3.47
CA TYR A 27 -21.50 -7.33 -3.36
C TYR A 27 -21.37 -8.55 -2.44
N SER A 28 -22.50 -9.13 -2.01
CA SER A 28 -22.57 -10.24 -1.04
C SER A 28 -21.67 -11.43 -1.40
N ASN A 29 -21.67 -11.87 -2.66
CA ASN A 29 -20.85 -13.00 -3.11
C ASN A 29 -19.34 -12.74 -3.01
N ASP A 30 -18.88 -11.54 -3.35
CA ASP A 30 -17.46 -11.18 -3.30
C ASP A 30 -16.98 -11.00 -1.85
N ILE A 31 -17.85 -10.46 -0.99
CA ILE A 31 -17.62 -10.33 0.45
C ILE A 31 -17.55 -11.71 1.11
N ASP A 32 -18.47 -12.61 0.79
CA ASP A 32 -18.47 -13.98 1.31
C ASP A 32 -17.26 -14.77 0.83
N ARG A 33 -16.85 -14.58 -0.44
CA ARG A 33 -15.60 -15.13 -0.95
C ARG A 33 -14.41 -14.61 -0.15
N ALA A 34 -14.29 -13.29 0.05
CA ALA A 34 -13.21 -12.69 0.84
C ALA A 34 -13.20 -13.15 2.32
N LYS A 35 -14.36 -13.45 2.90
CA LYS A 35 -14.47 -14.04 4.25
C LYS A 35 -14.07 -15.51 4.27
N GLY A 36 -14.27 -16.23 3.17
CA GLY A 36 -13.86 -17.63 2.99
C GLY A 36 -12.35 -17.82 2.93
N THR A 37 -11.58 -16.79 2.57
CA THR A 37 -10.12 -16.86 2.38
C THR A 37 -9.29 -16.74 3.67
N LYS A 38 -9.88 -16.98 4.85
CA LYS A 38 -9.16 -16.86 6.13
C LYS A 38 -7.86 -17.66 6.12
N THR A 39 -6.77 -16.96 6.36
CA THR A 39 -5.40 -17.50 6.28
C THR A 39 -5.05 -18.30 7.54
N SER A 40 -4.23 -19.35 7.38
CA SER A 40 -3.68 -20.10 8.51
C SER A 40 -2.66 -19.26 9.30
N ALA A 41 -2.31 -19.70 10.51
CA ALA A 41 -1.31 -19.00 11.33
C ALA A 41 0.07 -18.94 10.64
N GLU A 42 0.44 -19.99 9.91
CA GLU A 42 1.69 -20.08 9.16
C GLU A 42 1.73 -19.09 8.00
N VAL A 43 0.64 -19.01 7.22
CA VAL A 43 0.52 -18.03 6.12
C VAL A 43 0.62 -16.60 6.67
N LYS A 44 -0.03 -16.31 7.80
CA LYS A 44 0.05 -15.00 8.46
C LYS A 44 1.46 -14.66 8.93
N ALA A 45 2.17 -15.63 9.51
CA ALA A 45 3.53 -15.44 9.98
C ALA A 45 4.48 -15.14 8.81
N GLU A 46 4.36 -15.87 7.70
CA GLU A 46 5.16 -15.65 6.51
C GLU A 46 4.82 -14.33 5.79
N ALA A 47 3.54 -14.01 5.63
CA ALA A 47 3.11 -12.70 5.11
C ALA A 47 3.63 -11.56 5.98
N SER A 48 3.60 -11.73 7.31
CA SER A 48 4.12 -10.73 8.23
C SER A 48 5.61 -10.51 8.08
N LYS A 49 6.36 -11.60 8.01
CA LYS A 49 7.80 -11.55 7.77
C LYS A 49 8.11 -10.91 6.41
N PHE A 50 7.40 -11.29 5.35
CA PHE A 50 7.59 -10.76 4.01
C PHE A 50 7.35 -9.23 3.97
N ILE A 51 6.23 -8.75 4.51
CA ILE A 51 5.90 -7.32 4.58
C ILE A 51 6.97 -6.56 5.36
N GLN A 52 7.43 -7.11 6.49
CA GLN A 52 8.49 -6.49 7.29
C GLN A 52 9.82 -6.40 6.52
N GLN A 53 10.19 -7.46 5.79
CA GLN A 53 11.43 -7.45 5.01
C GLN A 53 11.33 -6.50 3.82
N TYR A 54 10.23 -6.54 3.06
CA TYR A 54 10.06 -5.68 1.90
C TYR A 54 9.94 -4.20 2.31
N PHE A 55 8.95 -3.85 3.13
CA PHE A 55 8.70 -2.45 3.47
C PHE A 55 9.67 -1.89 4.51
N GLY A 56 10.17 -2.73 5.43
CA GLY A 56 11.01 -2.29 6.54
C GLY A 56 12.52 -2.42 6.30
N VAL A 57 12.95 -3.18 5.28
CA VAL A 57 14.38 -3.38 4.97
C VAL A 57 14.66 -3.00 3.53
N GLU A 58 14.02 -3.66 2.57
CA GLU A 58 14.29 -3.47 1.14
C GLU A 58 14.00 -2.03 0.70
N LEU A 59 12.82 -1.51 1.05
CA LEU A 59 12.45 -0.13 0.73
C LEU A 59 13.19 0.93 1.55
N GLU A 60 13.99 0.57 2.54
CA GLU A 60 14.89 1.50 3.22
C GLU A 60 16.24 1.65 2.52
N ASP A 61 16.58 0.76 1.59
CA ASP A 61 17.77 0.91 0.76
C ASP A 61 17.65 2.18 -0.10
N LYS A 62 18.71 3.01 -0.09
CA LYS A 62 18.71 4.29 -0.80
C LYS A 62 18.67 4.11 -2.32
N ASN A 63 19.33 3.08 -2.84
CA ASN A 63 19.35 2.80 -4.28
C ASN A 63 17.96 2.36 -4.74
N VAL A 64 17.32 1.46 -3.99
CA VAL A 64 15.92 1.04 -4.23
C VAL A 64 15.01 2.26 -4.22
N ARG A 65 15.05 3.08 -3.17
CA ARG A 65 14.22 4.30 -3.09
C ARG A 65 14.43 5.25 -4.27
N SER A 66 15.68 5.45 -4.70
CA SER A 66 15.96 6.35 -5.83
C SER A 66 15.35 5.88 -7.15
N GLN A 67 15.11 4.57 -7.31
CA GLN A 67 14.45 4.01 -8.48
C GLN A 67 12.93 4.14 -8.39
N LEU A 68 12.36 3.95 -7.19
CA LEU A 68 10.91 3.91 -6.98
C LEU A 68 10.27 5.28 -6.78
N PHE A 69 11.05 6.25 -6.30
CA PHE A 69 10.63 7.61 -6.06
C PHE A 69 11.44 8.57 -6.94
N PRO A 70 11.20 8.58 -8.26
CA PRO A 70 12.08 9.26 -9.22
C PRO A 70 12.13 10.78 -9.01
N ASN A 71 11.02 11.37 -8.53
CA ASN A 71 10.95 12.78 -8.21
C ASN A 71 10.70 12.93 -6.71
N THR A 72 11.74 13.38 -6.00
CA THR A 72 11.62 13.79 -4.61
C THR A 72 12.07 15.23 -4.46
N SER A 73 11.32 16.02 -3.71
CA SER A 73 11.71 17.39 -3.39
C SER A 73 11.60 17.64 -1.89
N SER A 74 12.50 18.50 -1.40
CA SER A 74 12.56 18.92 -0.01
C SER A 74 12.78 20.42 0.03
N ALA A 75 11.81 21.16 0.57
CA ALA A 75 11.93 22.60 0.80
C ALA A 75 11.86 22.90 2.30
N LYS A 76 12.82 23.69 2.81
CA LYS A 76 12.83 24.16 4.19
C LYS A 76 12.57 25.66 4.21
N SER A 77 11.57 26.10 4.97
CA SER A 77 11.23 27.52 5.11
C SER A 77 10.64 27.83 6.48
N ALA A 78 11.14 28.88 7.15
CA ALA A 78 10.61 29.42 8.42
C ALA A 78 10.44 28.40 9.59
N GLY A 79 11.19 27.30 9.57
CA GLY A 79 11.08 26.21 10.55
C GLY A 79 10.11 25.09 10.15
N ASN A 80 9.56 25.15 8.94
CA ASN A 80 8.79 24.09 8.31
C ASN A 80 9.65 23.35 7.27
N THR A 81 9.36 22.07 7.08
CA THR A 81 9.93 21.22 6.02
C THR A 81 8.79 20.64 5.20
N GLN A 82 8.78 20.94 3.90
CA GLN A 82 7.91 20.31 2.92
C GLN A 82 8.71 19.21 2.23
N LEU A 83 8.16 18.00 2.19
CA LEU A 83 8.63 16.90 1.36
C LEU A 83 7.56 16.57 0.33
N SER A 84 7.98 16.26 -0.89
CA SER A 84 7.10 15.76 -1.94
C SER A 84 7.75 14.53 -2.55
N TYR A 85 6.98 13.46 -2.69
CA TYR A 85 7.40 12.19 -3.27
C TYR A 85 6.45 11.83 -4.40
N GLN A 86 6.99 11.64 -5.59
CA GLN A 86 6.27 10.97 -6.67
C GLN A 86 6.56 9.48 -6.61
N ILE A 87 5.53 8.66 -6.64
CA ILE A 87 5.64 7.20 -6.71
C ILE A 87 5.46 6.79 -8.17
N ASP A 88 6.45 6.10 -8.71
CA ASP A 88 6.32 5.39 -9.96
C ASP A 88 5.68 4.02 -9.69
N VAL A 89 4.38 3.90 -9.98
CA VAL A 89 3.61 2.69 -9.66
C VAL A 89 4.09 1.49 -10.47
N LYS A 90 4.50 1.71 -11.73
CA LYS A 90 5.06 0.66 -12.57
C LYS A 90 6.36 0.14 -11.96
N ALA A 91 7.30 1.05 -11.67
CA ALA A 91 8.58 0.67 -11.08
C ALA A 91 8.40 -0.04 -9.72
N LEU A 92 7.47 0.45 -8.88
CA LEU A 92 7.15 -0.16 -7.60
C LEU A 92 6.60 -1.59 -7.74
N ALA A 93 5.68 -1.81 -8.68
CA ALA A 93 5.10 -3.12 -8.93
C ALA A 93 6.14 -4.11 -9.48
N GLN A 94 6.95 -3.69 -10.45
CA GLN A 94 8.04 -4.50 -11.00
C GLN A 94 9.07 -4.86 -9.93
N HIS A 95 9.45 -3.90 -9.09
CA HIS A 95 10.38 -4.12 -7.99
C HIS A 95 9.81 -5.10 -6.95
N PHE A 96 8.55 -4.93 -6.56
CA PHE A 96 7.87 -5.84 -5.64
C PHE A 96 7.87 -7.27 -6.17
N VAL A 97 7.50 -7.47 -7.43
CA VAL A 97 7.45 -8.81 -8.05
C VAL A 97 8.84 -9.42 -8.18
N ASN A 98 9.86 -8.65 -8.57
CA ASN A 98 11.24 -9.13 -8.62
C ASN A 98 11.76 -9.53 -7.23
N TYR A 99 11.44 -8.74 -6.21
CA TYR A 99 11.76 -9.07 -4.84
C TYR A 99 11.04 -10.35 -4.39
N TRP A 100 9.74 -10.48 -4.68
CA TRP A 100 8.98 -11.69 -4.38
C TRP A 100 9.56 -12.93 -5.07
N ILE A 101 9.82 -12.88 -6.38
CA ILE A 101 10.39 -14.01 -7.14
C ILE A 101 11.74 -14.47 -6.55
N SER A 102 12.58 -13.52 -6.12
CA SER A 102 13.89 -13.86 -5.52
C SER A 102 13.78 -14.42 -4.10
N HIS A 103 12.64 -14.26 -3.42
CA HIS A 103 12.46 -14.65 -2.02
C HIS A 103 11.32 -15.65 -1.77
N GLU A 104 10.50 -16.00 -2.76
CA GLU A 104 9.30 -16.85 -2.59
C GLU A 104 9.60 -18.22 -1.95
N ALA A 105 10.81 -18.76 -2.17
CA ALA A 105 11.26 -20.00 -1.56
C ALA A 105 11.40 -19.93 -0.03
N GLN A 106 11.50 -18.72 0.54
CA GLN A 106 11.55 -18.47 1.98
C GLN A 106 10.15 -18.40 2.62
N TYR A 107 9.10 -18.39 1.79
CA TYR A 107 7.70 -18.24 2.18
C TYR A 107 6.82 -19.32 1.54
N PRO A 108 7.11 -20.62 1.77
CA PRO A 108 6.40 -21.72 1.12
C PRO A 108 4.90 -21.76 1.45
N HIS A 109 4.49 -21.46 2.68
CA HIS A 109 3.08 -21.48 3.07
C HIS A 109 2.30 -20.35 2.40
N LEU A 110 2.87 -19.14 2.37
CA LEU A 110 2.29 -17.98 1.69
C LEU A 110 2.17 -18.22 0.19
N LYS A 111 3.24 -18.72 -0.44
CA LYS A 111 3.22 -19.06 -1.87
C LYS A 111 2.13 -20.09 -2.18
N SER A 112 2.10 -21.20 -1.45
CA SER A 112 1.07 -22.23 -1.63
C SER A 112 -0.34 -21.68 -1.45
N TRP A 113 -0.54 -20.80 -0.46
CA TRP A 113 -1.83 -20.15 -0.26
C TRP A 113 -2.23 -19.28 -1.46
N VAL A 114 -1.31 -18.47 -2.01
CA VAL A 114 -1.59 -17.65 -3.21
C VAL A 114 -1.99 -18.54 -4.40
N ILE A 115 -1.27 -19.64 -4.63
CA ILE A 115 -1.59 -20.59 -5.72
C ILE A 115 -2.96 -21.24 -5.48
N GLN A 116 -3.27 -21.63 -4.24
CA GLN A 116 -4.59 -22.16 -3.88
C GLN A 116 -5.71 -21.16 -4.20
N GLN A 117 -5.49 -19.86 -3.94
CA GLN A 117 -6.49 -18.84 -4.27
C GLN A 117 -6.77 -18.76 -5.78
N ILE A 118 -5.77 -19.03 -6.62
CA ILE A 118 -5.94 -19.10 -8.08
C ILE A 118 -6.69 -20.38 -8.45
N GLU A 119 -6.33 -21.52 -7.87
CA GLU A 119 -7.03 -22.80 -8.08
C GLU A 119 -8.52 -22.70 -7.71
N ASP A 120 -8.83 -22.04 -6.59
CA ASP A 120 -10.20 -21.84 -6.10
C ASP A 120 -11.06 -20.98 -7.05
N THR A 121 -10.47 -20.27 -8.01
CA THR A 121 -11.20 -19.59 -9.10
C THR A 121 -11.61 -20.54 -10.24
N GLY A 122 -11.23 -21.81 -10.17
CA GLY A 122 -11.53 -22.84 -11.16
C GLY A 122 -10.47 -23.02 -12.25
N VAL A 123 -9.27 -22.46 -12.05
CA VAL A 123 -8.14 -22.59 -12.97
C VAL A 123 -7.50 -23.98 -12.84
N GLY A 124 -7.30 -24.66 -13.97
CA GLY A 124 -6.71 -26.01 -14.00
C GLY A 124 -5.18 -26.07 -13.80
N ASP A 125 -4.44 -25.04 -14.23
CA ASP A 125 -2.99 -24.90 -14.01
C ASP A 125 -2.70 -23.65 -13.17
N ALA A 126 -3.05 -23.71 -11.88
CA ALA A 126 -2.90 -22.58 -10.97
C ALA A 126 -1.43 -22.17 -10.76
N GLU A 127 -0.49 -23.11 -10.80
CA GLU A 127 0.94 -22.79 -10.70
C GLU A 127 1.43 -22.09 -11.97
N GLY A 128 1.00 -22.55 -13.16
CA GLY A 128 1.27 -21.88 -14.43
C GLY A 128 0.75 -20.45 -14.45
N GLU A 129 -0.52 -20.23 -14.09
CA GLU A 129 -1.12 -18.89 -14.01
C GLU A 129 -0.41 -18.00 -12.97
N TYR A 130 -0.05 -18.55 -11.81
CA TYR A 130 0.76 -17.84 -10.83
C TYR A 130 2.09 -17.36 -11.42
N ARG A 131 2.81 -18.23 -12.14
CA ARG A 131 4.08 -17.87 -12.80
C ARG A 131 3.88 -16.83 -13.89
N GLN A 132 2.85 -17.01 -14.71
CA GLN A 132 2.53 -16.08 -15.79
C GLN A 132 2.18 -14.70 -15.24
N ALA A 133 1.37 -14.60 -14.19
CA ALA A 133 1.04 -13.32 -13.56
C ALA A 133 2.28 -12.57 -13.06
N LEU A 134 3.25 -13.28 -12.46
CA LEU A 134 4.52 -12.69 -12.04
C LEU A 134 5.37 -12.22 -13.23
N ASP A 135 5.45 -13.04 -14.28
CA ASP A 135 6.20 -12.69 -15.49
C ASP A 135 5.57 -11.49 -16.22
N ASN A 136 4.25 -11.42 -16.28
CA ASN A 136 3.49 -10.30 -16.86
C ASN A 136 3.84 -8.99 -16.16
N VAL A 137 3.77 -8.94 -14.82
CA VAL A 137 4.15 -7.73 -14.08
C VAL A 137 5.63 -7.41 -14.24
N ARG A 138 6.51 -8.42 -14.16
CA ARG A 138 7.97 -8.22 -14.32
C ARG A 138 8.30 -7.59 -15.67
N ASN A 139 7.71 -8.10 -16.74
CA ASN A 139 7.96 -7.66 -18.10
C ASN A 139 7.08 -6.47 -18.51
N TRP A 140 6.10 -6.12 -17.67
CA TRP A 140 5.04 -5.15 -17.95
C TRP A 140 4.26 -5.50 -19.24
N ASP A 141 3.97 -6.78 -19.42
CA ASP A 141 3.27 -7.35 -20.56
C ASP A 141 1.98 -8.02 -20.08
N PHE A 142 0.85 -7.43 -20.44
CA PHE A 142 -0.48 -7.91 -20.04
C PHE A 142 -1.31 -8.36 -21.25
N GLY A 143 -0.66 -8.64 -22.39
CA GLY A 143 -1.34 -9.05 -23.62
C GLY A 143 -2.11 -7.92 -24.30
N THR A 144 -1.75 -6.67 -24.03
CA THR A 144 -2.30 -5.47 -24.67
C THR A 144 -1.36 -4.94 -25.75
N ASP A 145 -1.91 -4.44 -26.86
CA ASP A 145 -1.12 -3.86 -27.96
C ASP A 145 -0.38 -2.57 -27.54
N GLU A 146 -0.91 -1.89 -26.51
CA GLU A 146 -0.32 -0.69 -25.92
C GLU A 146 0.14 -0.96 -24.49
N GLU A 147 1.22 -0.30 -24.09
CA GLU A 147 1.73 -0.36 -22.73
C GLU A 147 0.72 0.26 -21.75
N PRO A 148 0.30 -0.45 -20.68
CA PRO A 148 -0.65 0.11 -19.73
C PRO A 148 -0.11 1.37 -19.07
N ASP A 149 -0.86 2.48 -19.20
CA ASP A 149 -0.55 3.74 -18.54
C ASP A 149 -0.96 3.68 -17.07
N MET A 150 -0.03 3.99 -16.17
CA MET A 150 -0.27 3.93 -14.73
C MET A 150 -0.51 5.30 -14.14
N PRO A 151 -1.42 5.41 -13.15
CA PRO A 151 -1.55 6.66 -12.41
C PRO A 151 -0.23 7.06 -11.76
N THR A 152 0.03 8.36 -11.78
CA THR A 152 1.03 8.96 -10.92
C THR A 152 0.42 9.24 -9.56
N ILE A 153 1.10 8.79 -8.49
CA ILE A 153 0.75 9.11 -7.11
C ILE A 153 1.78 10.09 -6.57
N THR A 154 1.32 11.21 -6.04
CA THR A 154 2.17 12.19 -5.34
C THR A 154 1.78 12.25 -3.88
N VAL A 155 2.77 12.13 -3.00
CA VAL A 155 2.64 12.24 -1.54
C VAL A 155 3.40 13.47 -1.06
N ASP A 156 2.66 14.44 -0.55
CA ASP A 156 3.16 15.68 0.02
C ASP A 156 3.05 15.62 1.55
N LEU A 157 4.18 15.85 2.22
CA LEU A 157 4.29 15.85 3.68
C LEU A 157 4.81 17.21 4.14
N ASN A 158 4.09 17.84 5.05
CA ASN A 158 4.53 19.09 5.68
C ASN A 158 4.75 18.85 7.18
N TYR A 159 5.94 19.22 7.66
CA TYR A 159 6.25 19.21 9.08
C TYR A 159 6.63 20.60 9.56
N GLY A 160 6.10 20.98 10.71
CA GLY A 160 6.42 22.21 11.41
C GLY A 160 7.64 22.10 12.31
N ARG A 161 7.82 23.12 13.15
CA ARG A 161 8.88 23.16 14.17
C ARG A 161 8.77 21.93 15.08
N LYS A 162 9.93 21.46 15.57
CA LYS A 162 10.05 20.22 16.38
C LYS A 162 9.58 18.94 15.68
N ARG A 163 9.58 18.94 14.33
CA ARG A 163 9.17 17.80 13.50
C ARG A 163 7.74 17.31 13.81
N LEU A 164 6.84 18.25 14.06
CA LEU A 164 5.42 17.95 14.20
C LEU A 164 4.80 17.91 12.80
N MET A 165 4.02 16.88 12.48
CA MET A 165 3.30 16.80 11.22
C MET A 165 2.21 17.87 11.19
N ASN A 166 2.23 18.69 10.12
CA ASN A 166 1.24 19.73 9.86
C ASN A 166 0.22 19.26 8.83
N SER A 167 0.66 18.54 7.80
CA SER A 167 -0.26 17.98 6.81
C SER A 167 0.35 16.80 6.07
N ILE A 168 -0.55 15.93 5.59
CA ILE A 168 -0.29 14.90 4.59
C ILE A 168 -1.31 15.09 3.47
N ALA A 169 -0.85 15.13 2.23
CA ALA A 169 -1.70 15.13 1.05
C ALA A 169 -1.22 14.04 0.09
N ILE A 170 -2.16 13.28 -0.43
CA ILE A 170 -1.95 12.25 -1.43
C ILE A 170 -2.80 12.67 -2.62
N SER A 171 -2.19 12.77 -3.79
CA SER A 171 -2.90 13.01 -5.04
C SER A 171 -2.60 11.91 -6.03
N VAL A 172 -3.62 11.53 -6.78
CA VAL A 172 -3.55 10.53 -7.84
C VAL A 172 -4.04 11.18 -9.11
N SER A 173 -3.29 11.03 -10.20
CA SER A 173 -3.71 11.49 -11.51
C SER A 173 -3.28 10.51 -12.58
N GLY A 174 -4.12 10.33 -13.60
CA GLY A 174 -3.85 9.45 -14.73
C GLY A 174 -4.86 9.69 -15.84
N LYS A 175 -4.88 8.77 -16.81
CA LYS A 175 -5.89 8.72 -17.88
C LYS A 175 -6.62 7.39 -17.83
N ASP A 176 -7.89 7.39 -18.18
CA ASP A 176 -8.66 6.16 -18.35
C ASP A 176 -8.46 5.54 -19.75
N GLU A 177 -9.17 4.45 -20.02
CA GLU A 177 -9.13 3.72 -21.30
C GLU A 177 -9.60 4.55 -22.50
N TYR A 178 -10.33 5.64 -22.29
CA TYR A 178 -10.78 6.57 -23.34
C TYR A 178 -9.83 7.78 -23.49
N GLY A 179 -8.78 7.85 -22.68
CA GLY A 179 -7.81 8.94 -22.66
C GLY A 179 -8.24 10.16 -21.85
N ASP A 180 -9.37 10.08 -21.14
CA ASP A 180 -9.87 11.15 -20.28
C ASP A 180 -9.05 11.21 -18.98
N SER A 181 -8.63 12.42 -18.61
CA SER A 181 -7.82 12.61 -17.41
C SER A 181 -8.69 12.55 -16.16
N TYR A 182 -8.26 11.78 -15.16
CA TYR A 182 -8.84 11.80 -13.83
C TYR A 182 -7.85 12.36 -12.79
N LYS A 183 -8.40 12.93 -11.72
CA LYS A 183 -7.63 13.37 -10.56
C LYS A 183 -8.41 13.13 -9.27
N GLY A 184 -7.79 12.44 -8.33
CA GLY A 184 -8.27 12.28 -6.96
C GLY A 184 -7.26 12.85 -5.98
N SER A 185 -7.72 13.35 -4.84
CA SER A 185 -6.81 13.74 -3.76
C SER A 185 -7.44 13.52 -2.39
N LEU A 186 -6.63 13.02 -1.47
CA LEU A 186 -6.92 12.94 -0.04
C LEU A 186 -5.93 13.85 0.68
N SER A 187 -6.41 14.77 1.50
CA SER A 187 -5.53 15.62 2.30
C SER A 187 -6.03 15.75 3.74
N LEU A 188 -5.11 15.67 4.68
CA LEU A 188 -5.33 15.90 6.09
C LEU A 188 -4.43 17.04 6.54
N THR A 189 -5.03 18.08 7.13
CA THR A 189 -4.31 19.18 7.77
C THR A 189 -4.52 19.09 9.28
N LEU A 190 -3.43 19.05 10.03
CA LEU A 190 -3.43 18.97 11.48
C LEU A 190 -3.34 20.38 12.07
N SER A 191 -4.23 20.71 12.99
CA SER A 191 -4.13 21.95 13.77
C SER A 191 -2.90 21.91 14.71
N GLN A 192 -2.44 23.07 15.21
CA GLN A 192 -1.35 23.11 16.19
C GLN A 192 -1.67 22.38 17.52
N GLN A 193 -2.95 22.23 17.86
CA GLN A 193 -3.39 21.45 19.02
C GLN A 193 -3.34 19.93 18.74
N ASN A 194 -3.33 19.55 17.46
CA ASN A 194 -3.49 18.18 16.96
C ASN A 194 -2.22 17.70 16.24
N ALA A 195 -1.13 18.46 16.35
CA ALA A 195 0.11 18.21 15.65
C ALA A 195 0.86 17.05 16.31
N VAL A 196 1.11 15.98 15.55
CA VAL A 196 1.74 14.77 16.08
C VAL A 196 3.22 14.76 15.72
N SER A 197 4.07 14.29 16.63
CA SER A 197 5.51 14.15 16.35
C SER A 197 5.73 13.07 15.30
N VAL A 198 6.54 13.36 14.27
CA VAL A 198 6.98 12.32 13.32
C VAL A 198 8.02 11.36 13.91
N ASP A 199 8.53 11.69 15.10
CA ASP A 199 9.40 10.80 15.86
C ASP A 199 8.58 9.85 16.76
N ASP A 200 7.23 9.93 16.73
CA ASP A 200 6.37 8.95 17.39
C ASP A 200 6.54 7.60 16.68
N PRO A 201 7.01 6.55 17.40
CA PRO A 201 7.21 5.24 16.79
C PRO A 201 5.88 4.56 16.42
N ASP A 202 4.74 5.04 16.90
CA ASP A 202 3.42 4.46 16.64
C ASP A 202 2.61 5.36 15.68
N LEU A 203 2.73 5.08 14.37
CA LEU A 203 1.93 5.80 13.37
C LEU A 203 0.42 5.53 13.52
N THR A 204 0.02 4.37 14.05
CA THR A 204 -1.40 4.06 14.25
C THR A 204 -1.97 4.94 15.35
N ASP A 205 -1.28 5.04 16.49
CA ASP A 205 -1.63 5.97 17.56
C ASP A 205 -1.57 7.43 17.09
N THR A 206 -0.57 7.77 16.26
CA THR A 206 -0.48 9.08 15.60
C THR A 206 -1.71 9.41 14.76
N VAL A 207 -2.15 8.50 13.89
CA VAL A 207 -3.33 8.69 13.04
C VAL A 207 -4.62 8.70 13.87
N SER A 208 -4.74 7.83 14.88
CA SER A 208 -5.88 7.81 15.80
C SER A 208 -6.00 9.11 16.59
N LYS A 209 -4.91 9.60 17.19
CA LYS A 209 -4.86 10.91 17.85
C LYS A 209 -5.22 12.04 16.88
N ALA A 210 -4.67 12.00 15.66
CA ALA A 210 -5.00 12.99 14.65
C ALA A 210 -6.48 12.95 14.26
N LYS A 211 -7.11 11.76 14.20
CA LYS A 211 -8.54 11.59 13.92
C LYS A 211 -9.41 12.09 15.07
N ASP A 212 -9.15 11.63 16.29
CA ASP A 212 -9.93 11.98 17.49
C ASP A 212 -9.87 13.48 17.76
N ASN A 213 -8.72 14.09 17.49
CA ASN A 213 -8.53 15.51 17.73
C ASN A 213 -9.09 16.42 16.61
N ASN A 214 -9.42 15.88 15.43
CA ASN A 214 -9.85 16.70 14.28
C ASN A 214 -11.35 16.68 13.97
N GLU A 215 -12.22 15.99 14.73
CA GLU A 215 -13.67 15.85 14.39
C GLU A 215 -13.88 15.76 12.87
N LEU A 216 -13.34 14.72 12.24
CA LEU A 216 -13.33 14.58 10.77
C LEU A 216 -14.77 14.64 10.21
N ASP A 217 -15.15 15.80 9.68
CA ASP A 217 -16.32 15.96 8.82
C ASP A 217 -15.98 15.37 7.45
N LEU A 218 -16.43 14.15 7.23
CA LEU A 218 -16.36 13.47 5.93
C LEU A 218 -17.62 13.87 5.15
N SER A 219 -17.55 15.01 4.45
CA SER A 219 -18.54 15.41 3.44
C SER A 219 -18.25 14.76 2.09
#